data_AF-A0A7V5YI57-F1
#
_entry.id   AF-A0A7V5YI57-F1
#
_cell.length_a   1.000
_cell.length_b   1.000
_cell.length_c   1.000
_cell.angle_alpha   90.00
_cell.angle_beta   90.00
_cell.angle_gamma   90.00
#
_symmetry.space_group_name_H-M   'P 1'
#
loop_
_entity.id
_entity.type
_entity.pdbx_description
1 polymer ?
#
loop_
_entity_poly.entity_id
_entity_poly.type
_entity_poly.pdbx_seq_one_letter_code
_entity_poly.pdbx_strand_id
1 'polypeptide(L)'
;CKDMNDDTRGFIFPQANETVHLLYLAVDEAFRGQGVARALLAECEKLARDWGRSGLLLDVASDNPALRIYQRFGFEELGSLIFLRKKL
;
A
#
# COMPACT_ATOMS: atom_id res chain seq x y z
N CYS A 1 3.40 21.09 6.52
CA CYS A 1 4.48 21.32 7.51
C CYS A 1 4.09 20.73 8.86
N LYS A 2 4.57 19.52 9.12
CA LYS A 2 5.20 19.12 10.39
C LYS A 2 6.37 18.25 9.95
N ASP A 3 7.55 18.57 10.46
CA ASP A 3 8.80 17.98 10.01
C ASP A 3 8.75 16.46 10.18
N MET A 4 9.00 15.76 9.08
CA MET A 4 8.76 14.32 8.93
C MET A 4 9.97 13.50 9.40
N ASN A 5 10.82 14.08 10.25
CA ASN A 5 12.15 13.56 10.56
C ASN A 5 12.39 13.31 12.05
N ASP A 6 11.35 13.39 12.89
CA ASP A 6 11.49 13.15 14.33
C ASP A 6 10.88 11.82 14.73
N ASP A 7 11.72 10.99 15.32
CA ASP A 7 11.47 9.68 15.91
C ASP A 7 10.28 9.74 16.86
N THR A 8 9.09 9.49 16.33
CA THR A 8 7.89 9.36 17.13
C THR A 8 7.25 8.02 16.82
N ARG A 9 7.43 7.09 17.76
CA ARG A 9 6.62 5.89 17.98
C ARG A 9 5.16 6.26 18.23
N GLY A 10 4.52 6.78 17.20
CA GLY A 10 3.14 7.18 17.16
C GLY A 10 2.63 6.88 15.77
N PHE A 11 1.43 6.31 15.72
CA PHE A 11 0.64 5.87 14.56
C PHE A 11 0.60 6.88 13.40
N ILE A 12 1.72 7.09 12.72
CA ILE A 12 1.86 7.91 11.52
C ILE A 12 2.49 6.96 10.52
N PHE A 13 1.77 6.73 9.42
CA PHE A 13 2.06 5.78 8.35
C PHE A 13 3.53 5.35 8.32
N PRO A 14 3.84 4.06 8.58
CA PRO A 14 5.22 3.60 8.63
C PRO A 14 5.93 4.05 7.36
N GLN A 15 7.08 4.70 7.53
CA GLN A 15 7.92 5.13 6.40
C GLN A 15 7.21 6.06 5.40
N ALA A 16 6.32 6.95 5.86
CA ALA A 16 5.59 7.90 5.01
C ALA A 16 6.50 8.76 4.09
N ASN A 17 7.74 9.02 4.51
CA ASN A 17 8.74 9.70 3.69
C ASN A 17 9.35 8.84 2.60
N GLU A 18 9.36 7.53 2.79
CA GLU A 18 10.12 6.60 1.96
C GLU A 18 9.20 5.85 1.00
N THR A 19 7.89 5.90 1.22
CA THR A 19 6.90 5.12 0.47
C THR A 19 5.85 5.98 -0.23
N VAL A 20 5.25 5.42 -1.28
CA VAL A 20 3.99 5.91 -1.85
C VAL A 20 2.85 5.05 -1.33
N HIS A 21 1.82 5.67 -0.75
CA HIS A 21 0.64 4.94 -0.28
C HIS A 21 -0.34 4.69 -1.45
N LEU A 22 -0.53 3.42 -1.80
CA LEU A 22 -1.54 2.96 -2.73
C LEU A 22 -2.89 2.80 -2.01
N LEU A 23 -3.81 3.76 -2.23
CA LEU A 23 -5.12 3.76 -1.58
C LEU A 23 -6.14 2.82 -2.23
N TYR A 24 -6.18 2.78 -3.56
CA TYR A 24 -7.13 1.96 -4.31
C TYR A 24 -6.46 1.32 -5.51
N LEU A 25 -6.57 0.00 -5.60
CA LEU A 25 -6.26 -0.77 -6.80
C LEU A 25 -7.49 -1.61 -7.14
N ALA A 26 -8.03 -1.42 -8.34
CA ALA A 26 -9.14 -2.20 -8.82
C ALA A 26 -8.86 -2.67 -10.24
N VAL A 27 -9.25 -3.92 -10.51
CA VAL A 27 -9.27 -4.50 -11.85
C VAL A 27 -10.68 -5.00 -12.07
N ASP A 28 -11.26 -4.53 -13.17
CA ASP A 28 -12.57 -4.98 -13.64
C ASP A 28 -12.59 -6.51 -13.80
N GLU A 29 -13.72 -7.13 -13.46
CA GLU A 29 -13.83 -8.58 -13.38
C GLU A 29 -13.48 -9.27 -14.69
N ALA A 30 -13.82 -8.65 -15.84
CA ALA A 30 -13.54 -9.19 -17.16
C ALA A 30 -12.04 -9.30 -17.47
N PHE A 31 -11.20 -8.58 -16.72
CA PHE A 31 -9.74 -8.51 -16.93
C PHE A 31 -8.94 -9.17 -15.80
N ARG A 32 -9.61 -9.82 -14.85
CA ARG A 32 -8.93 -10.58 -13.77
C ARG A 32 -8.27 -11.84 -14.31
N GLY A 33 -7.25 -12.32 -13.58
CA GLY A 33 -6.49 -13.52 -13.97
C GLY A 33 -5.51 -13.32 -15.13
N GLN A 34 -5.49 -12.14 -15.76
CA GLN A 34 -4.65 -11.83 -16.93
C GLN A 34 -3.37 -11.05 -16.56
N GLY A 35 -3.06 -10.91 -15.27
CA GLY A 35 -1.86 -10.21 -14.81
C GLY A 35 -1.98 -8.68 -14.74
N VAL A 36 -3.15 -8.09 -15.01
CA VAL A 36 -3.37 -6.63 -15.01
C VAL A 36 -2.98 -5.98 -13.67
N ALA A 37 -3.38 -6.56 -12.53
CA ALA A 37 -3.01 -6.03 -11.22
C ALA A 37 -1.49 -5.96 -11.02
N ARG A 38 -0.75 -6.97 -11.52
CA ARG A 38 0.72 -6.99 -11.44
C ARG A 38 1.34 -5.91 -12.32
N ALA A 39 0.78 -5.67 -13.52
CA ALA A 39 1.23 -4.60 -14.39
C ALA A 39 1.01 -3.22 -13.75
N LEU A 40 -0.17 -2.99 -13.16
CA LEU A 40 -0.48 -1.76 -12.44
C LEU A 40 0.47 -1.53 -11.26
N LEU A 41 0.75 -2.57 -10.45
CA LEU A 41 1.70 -2.48 -9.34
C LEU A 41 3.13 -2.15 -9.81
N ALA A 42 3.58 -2.71 -10.93
CA ALA A 42 4.89 -2.39 -11.50
C ALA A 42 4.99 -0.93 -11.96
N GLU A 43 3.93 -0.37 -12.55
CA GLU A 43 3.88 1.06 -12.88
C GLU A 43 3.86 1.93 -11.61
N CYS A 44 3.20 1.48 -10.53
CA CYS A 44 3.28 2.18 -9.25
C CYS A 44 4.71 2.18 -8.68
N GLU A 45 5.46 1.07 -8.75
CA GLU A 45 6.86 1.04 -8.31
C GLU A 45 7.73 2.02 -9.11
N LYS A 46 7.51 2.07 -10.43
CA LYS A 46 8.21 3.02 -11.30
C LYS A 46 7.91 4.47 -10.89
N LEU A 47 6.63 4.81 -10.70
CA LEU A 47 6.23 6.15 -10.23
C LEU A 47 6.83 6.49 -8.86
N ALA A 48 6.86 5.53 -7.93
CA ALA A 48 7.49 5.73 -6.63
C ALA A 48 8.98 6.07 -6.77
N ARG A 49 9.71 5.35 -7.63
CA ARG A 49 11.13 5.64 -7.92
C ARG A 49 11.30 7.01 -8.58
N ASP A 50 10.46 7.37 -9.54
CA ASP A 50 10.48 8.68 -10.20
C ASP A 50 10.24 9.82 -9.21
N TRP A 51 9.50 9.57 -8.13
CA TRP A 51 9.29 10.52 -7.02
C TRP A 51 10.36 10.45 -5.92
N GLY A 52 11.44 9.68 -6.12
CA GLY A 52 12.52 9.53 -5.14
C GLY A 52 12.13 8.73 -3.90
N ARG A 53 11.10 7.87 -4.00
CA ARG A 53 10.66 6.96 -2.93
C ARG A 53 11.28 5.57 -3.13
N SER A 54 11.43 4.84 -2.04
CA SER A 54 12.05 3.51 -2.01
C SER A 54 11.04 2.36 -1.98
N GLY A 55 9.74 2.63 -1.75
CA GLY A 55 8.73 1.57 -1.68
C GLY A 55 7.29 1.99 -1.92
N LEU A 56 6.41 1.00 -1.88
CA LEU A 56 4.97 1.15 -1.86
C LEU A 56 4.43 0.69 -0.51
N LEU A 57 3.41 1.39 -0.01
CA LEU A 57 2.65 1.01 1.19
C LEU A 57 1.19 0.83 0.81
N LEU A 58 0.51 -0.14 1.41
CA LEU A 58 -0.93 -0.31 1.29
C LEU A 58 -1.51 -1.00 2.52
N ASP A 59 -2.80 -0.78 2.72
CA ASP A 59 -3.61 -1.47 3.71
C ASP A 59 -4.57 -2.44 3.01
N VAL A 60 -4.64 -3.66 3.52
CA VAL A 60 -5.55 -4.69 2.99
C VAL A 60 -6.18 -5.46 4.14
N ALA A 61 -7.47 -5.76 4.04
CA ALA A 61 -8.13 -6.64 5.01
C ALA A 61 -7.48 -8.04 4.96
N SER A 62 -7.25 -8.66 6.11
CA SER A 62 -6.53 -9.93 6.22
C SER A 62 -7.25 -11.10 5.51
N ASP A 63 -8.57 -10.99 5.32
CA ASP A 63 -9.40 -11.95 4.60
C ASP A 63 -9.60 -11.59 3.12
N ASN A 64 -9.01 -10.50 2.63
CA ASN A 64 -9.13 -10.11 1.24
C ASN A 64 -8.27 -11.02 0.34
N PRO A 65 -8.83 -11.67 -0.69
CA PRO A 65 -8.08 -12.53 -1.61
C PRO A 65 -6.91 -11.83 -2.31
N ALA A 66 -6.94 -10.49 -2.44
CA ALA A 66 -5.87 -9.69 -3.02
C ALA A 66 -4.55 -9.78 -2.23
N LEU A 67 -4.58 -10.17 -0.95
CA LEU A 67 -3.39 -10.36 -0.11
C LEU A 67 -2.35 -11.27 -0.80
N ARG A 68 -2.81 -12.34 -1.47
CA ARG A 68 -1.93 -13.25 -2.20
C ARG A 68 -1.21 -12.59 -3.37
N ILE A 69 -1.84 -11.60 -4.01
CA ILE A 69 -1.22 -10.86 -5.12
C ILE A 69 -0.12 -9.96 -4.56
N TYR A 70 -0.40 -9.23 -3.48
CA TYR A 70 0.59 -8.36 -2.84
C TYR A 70 1.80 -9.15 -2.32
N GLN A 71 1.58 -10.26 -1.61
CA GLN A 71 2.66 -11.14 -1.14
C GLN A 71 3.50 -11.69 -2.29
N ARG A 72 2.87 -12.16 -3.39
CA ARG A 72 3.59 -12.64 -4.58
C ARG A 72 4.34 -11.54 -5.33
N PHE A 73 3.89 -10.30 -5.20
CA PHE A 73 4.54 -9.14 -5.79
C PHE A 73 5.77 -8.71 -5.00
N GLY A 74 5.81 -8.99 -3.70
CA GLY A 74 6.94 -8.70 -2.81
C GLY A 74 6.61 -7.77 -1.65
N PHE A 75 5.33 -7.49 -1.38
CA PHE A 75 4.94 -6.77 -0.17
C PHE A 75 5.17 -7.62 1.08
N GLU A 76 5.64 -6.98 2.14
CA GLU A 76 5.84 -7.57 3.46
C GLU A 76 4.76 -7.06 4.43
N GLU A 77 4.29 -7.92 5.32
CA GLU A 77 3.34 -7.53 6.35
C GLU A 77 4.08 -6.75 7.46
N LEU A 78 3.69 -5.49 7.65
CA LEU A 78 4.25 -4.63 8.70
C LEU A 78 3.44 -4.66 10.00
N GLY A 79 2.17 -5.09 9.94
CA GLY A 79 1.26 -5.17 11.08
C GLY A 79 -0.21 -5.23 10.66
N SER A 80 -1.10 -5.11 11.65
CA SER A 80 -2.56 -5.13 11.45
C SER A 80 -3.21 -3.81 11.88
N LEU A 81 -4.25 -3.40 11.15
CA LEU A 81 -5.03 -2.19 11.46
C LEU A 81 -6.37 -2.53 12.11
N ILE A 82 -6.84 -1.64 13.00
CA ILE A 82 -8.19 -1.67 13.58
C ILE A 82 -8.95 -0.45 13.08
N PHE A 83 -10.04 -0.67 12.35
CA PHE A 83 -10.95 0.39 11.90
C PHE A 83 -11.97 0.71 12.98
N LEU A 84 -11.93 1.93 13.52
CA LEU A 84 -12.88 2.41 14.52
C LEU A 84 -13.86 3.39 13.88
N ARG A 85 -15.15 3.25 14.21
CA ARG A 85 -16.20 4.19 13.81
C ARG A 85 -16.97 4.67 15.03
N LYS A 86 -17.02 5.98 15.27
CA LYS A 86 -17.93 6.60 16.22
C LYS A 86 -19.14 7.16 15.46
N LYS A 87 -20.33 6.65 15.77
CA LYS A 87 -21.58 7.28 15.31
C LYS A 87 -21.84 8.50 16.21
N LEU A 88 -22.19 9.64 15.61
CA LEU A 88 -22.59 10.84 16.33
C LEU A 88 -24.06 10.73 16.75
#